data_AF-A0A699XJ49-F1
#
_entry.id   AF-A0A699XJ49-F1
#
_cell.length_a   1.000
_cell.length_b   1.000
_cell.length_c   1.000
_cell.angle_alpha   90.00
_cell.angle_beta   90.00
_cell.angle_gamma   90.00
#
_symmetry.space_group_name_H-M   'P 1'
#
loop_
_entity.id
_entity.type
_entity.pdbx_description
1 polymer ?
#
loop_
_entity_poly.entity_id
_entity_poly.type
_entity_poly.pdbx_seq_one_letter_code
_entity_poly.pdbx_strand_id
1 'polypeptide(L)'
;DIEFMVQYAALAWSREHPALLRYTDNIRILEGLEQAGLMPADDASLLREVYKAYRSAAHRQALQKDAGVVSGDQFAAERREVMRIW
;
A
#
# COMPACT_ATOMS: atom_id res chain seq x y z
N ASP A 1 -6.39 -0.35 -4.74
CA ASP A 1 -6.75 -0.86 -3.39
C ASP A 1 -5.84 -0.31 -2.31
N ILE A 2 -4.55 -0.69 -2.24
CA ILE A 2 -3.63 -0.23 -1.16
C ILE A 2 -3.66 1.29 -0.97
N GLU A 3 -3.56 2.08 -2.03
CA GLU A 3 -3.63 3.55 -1.95
C GLU A 3 -4.92 4.04 -1.29
N PHE A 4 -6.06 3.42 -1.62
CA PHE A 4 -7.34 3.78 -1.04
C PHE A 4 -7.45 3.34 0.42
N MET A 5 -6.92 2.16 0.80
CA MET A 5 -6.86 1.72 2.21
C MET A 5 -6.11 2.75 3.06
N VAL A 6 -4.96 3.20 2.57
CA VAL A 6 -4.12 4.19 3.22
C VAL A 6 -4.86 5.52 3.35
N GLN A 7 -5.45 6.02 2.25
CA GLN A 7 -6.20 7.27 2.25
C GLN A 7 -7.40 7.21 3.20
N TYR A 8 -8.15 6.12 3.17
CA TYR A 8 -9.26 5.87 4.08
C TYR A 8 -8.79 5.87 5.53
N ALA A 9 -7.73 5.12 5.86
CA ALA A 9 -7.22 5.04 7.21
C ALA A 9 -6.69 6.39 7.73
N ALA A 10 -6.00 7.17 6.89
CA ALA A 10 -5.59 8.52 7.23
C ALA A 10 -6.79 9.42 7.55
N LEU A 11 -7.86 9.37 6.75
CA LEU A 11 -9.08 10.13 7.01
C LEU A 11 -9.81 9.66 8.28
N ALA A 12 -9.89 8.35 8.49
CA ALA A 12 -10.59 7.76 9.63
C ALA A 12 -9.90 8.08 10.96
N TRP A 13 -8.56 8.07 10.99
CA TRP A 13 -7.80 8.06 12.24
C TRP A 13 -6.94 9.29 12.50
N SER A 14 -6.75 10.20 11.54
CA SER A 14 -5.88 11.36 11.71
C SER A 14 -6.26 12.30 12.85
N ARG A 15 -7.53 12.35 13.25
CA ARG A 15 -7.96 13.14 14.41
C ARG A 15 -7.37 12.62 15.72
N GLU A 16 -7.36 11.30 15.90
CA GLU A 16 -6.86 10.64 17.11
C GLU A 16 -5.35 10.37 17.03
N HIS A 17 -4.85 10.18 15.80
CA HIS A 17 -3.44 9.95 15.49
C HIS A 17 -2.90 11.00 14.50
N PRO A 18 -2.66 12.26 14.93
CA PRO A 18 -2.19 13.33 14.05
C PRO A 18 -0.87 13.03 13.32
N ALA A 19 -0.07 12.11 13.85
CA ALA A 19 1.16 11.63 13.22
C ALA A 19 0.92 11.05 11.81
N LEU A 20 -0.28 10.51 11.53
CA LEU A 20 -0.65 9.99 10.20
C LEU A 20 -0.70 11.09 9.13
N LEU A 21 -0.82 12.37 9.50
CA LEU A 21 -0.80 13.50 8.56
C LEU A 21 0.61 14.03 8.27
N ARG A 22 1.64 13.47 8.91
CA ARG A 22 3.03 13.95 8.75
C ARG A 22 3.57 13.72 7.34
N TYR A 23 3.13 12.64 6.70
CA TYR A 23 3.57 12.22 5.38
C TYR A 23 2.37 11.92 4.50
N THR A 24 2.58 12.02 3.18
CA THR A 24 1.52 11.85 2.19
C THR A 24 1.68 10.58 1.35
N ASP A 25 2.81 9.86 1.47
CA ASP A 25 3.03 8.62 0.73
C ASP A 25 2.59 7.38 1.53
N ASN A 26 2.16 6.36 0.77
CA ASN A 26 1.59 5.13 1.31
C ASN A 26 2.52 4.39 2.27
N ILE A 27 3.83 4.38 2.01
CA ILE A 27 4.78 3.62 2.84
C ILE A 27 4.85 4.20 4.25
N ARG A 28 5.04 5.51 4.36
CA ARG A 28 5.15 6.16 5.67
C ARG A 28 3.83 6.27 6.40
N ILE A 29 2.71 6.32 5.70
CA ILE A 29 1.39 6.23 6.35
C ILE A 29 1.15 4.81 6.88
N LEU A 30 1.49 3.76 6.15
CA LEU A 30 1.43 2.37 6.65
C LEU A 30 2.32 2.16 7.89
N GLU A 31 3.51 2.74 7.91
CA GLU A 31 4.38 2.78 9.11
C GLU A 31 3.71 3.49 10.28
N GLY A 32 3.02 4.60 10.02
CA GLY A 32 2.26 5.31 11.04
C GLY A 32 1.10 4.49 11.59
N LEU A 33 0.39 3.74 10.74
CA LEU A 33 -0.70 2.85 11.16
C LEU A 33 -0.19 1.69 12.03
N GLU A 34 0.95 1.10 11.67
CA GLU A 34 1.65 0.10 12.48
C GLU A 34 2.04 0.68 13.85
N GLN A 35 2.73 1.83 13.87
CA GLN A 35 3.20 2.47 15.10
C GLN A 35 2.05 2.92 16.02
N ALA A 36 0.91 3.29 15.44
CA ALA A 36 -0.30 3.65 16.16
C ALA A 36 -1.07 2.43 16.70
N GLY A 37 -0.69 1.20 16.32
CA GLY A 37 -1.42 -0.02 16.65
C GLY A 37 -2.75 -0.19 15.92
N LEU A 38 -2.97 0.57 14.84
CA LEU A 38 -4.19 0.54 14.02
C LEU A 38 -4.17 -0.56 12.95
N MET A 39 -3.00 -1.14 12.69
CA MET A 39 -2.81 -2.24 11.76
C MET A 39 -1.77 -3.21 12.33
N PRO A 40 -1.98 -4.55 12.24
CA PRO A 40 -0.95 -5.51 12.60
C PRO A 40 0.35 -5.27 11.82
N ALA A 41 1.50 -5.43 12.48
CA ALA A 41 2.81 -5.19 11.86
C ALA A 41 3.05 -6.04 10.61
N ASP A 42 2.58 -7.29 10.62
CA ASP A 42 2.69 -8.21 9.50
C ASP A 42 1.88 -7.71 8.29
N ASP A 43 0.66 -7.23 8.51
CA ASP A 43 -0.20 -6.68 7.45
C ASP A 43 0.37 -5.36 6.89
N ALA A 44 0.84 -4.46 7.76
CA ALA A 44 1.45 -3.21 7.32
C ALA A 44 2.73 -3.45 6.51
N SER A 45 3.55 -4.42 6.93
CA SER A 45 4.75 -4.82 6.20
C SER A 45 4.42 -5.47 4.86
N LEU A 46 3.44 -6.37 4.84
CA LEU A 46 2.96 -7.00 3.62
C LEU A 46 2.47 -5.97 2.59
N LEU A 47 1.61 -5.02 3.00
CA LEU A 47 1.11 -3.97 2.12
C LEU A 47 2.23 -3.06 1.59
N ARG A 48 3.25 -2.74 2.41
CA ARG A 48 4.42 -1.98 1.95
C ARG A 48 5.20 -2.72 0.87
N GLU A 49 5.46 -4.01 1.06
CA GLU A 49 6.20 -4.82 0.09
C GLU A 49 5.41 -5.03 -1.20
N VAL A 50 4.11 -5.32 -1.12
CA VAL A 50 3.25 -5.43 -2.30
C VAL A 50 3.18 -4.10 -3.06
N TYR A 51 3.04 -2.97 -2.37
CA TYR A 51 3.04 -1.66 -3.01
C TYR A 51 4.35 -1.37 -3.75
N LYS A 52 5.50 -1.67 -3.14
CA LYS A 52 6.82 -1.54 -3.79
C LYS A 52 6.92 -2.44 -5.02
N ALA A 53 6.46 -3.68 -4.92
CA ALA A 53 6.49 -4.63 -6.04
C ALA A 53 5.64 -4.13 -7.22
N TYR A 54 4.42 -3.65 -6.96
CA TYR A 54 3.54 -3.07 -7.99
C TYR A 54 4.16 -1.83 -8.64
N ARG A 55 4.68 -0.92 -7.82
CA ARG A 55 5.30 0.31 -8.31
C ARG A 55 6.56 0.03 -9.13
N SER A 56 7.35 -0.96 -8.73
CA SER A 56 8.53 -1.42 -9.47
C SER A 56 8.16 -2.02 -10.83
N ALA A 57 7.11 -2.84 -10.88
CA ALA A 57 6.62 -3.41 -12.14
C ALA A 57 6.09 -2.33 -13.08
N ALA A 58 5.24 -1.41 -12.59
CA ALA A 58 4.74 -0.29 -13.38
C ALA A 58 5.87 0.60 -13.91
N HIS A 59 6.91 0.84 -13.10
CA HIS A 59 8.08 1.61 -13.53
C HIS A 59 8.85 0.91 -14.65
N ARG A 60 9.06 -0.42 -14.56
CA ARG A 60 9.71 -1.20 -15.63
C ARG A 60 8.92 -1.12 -16.94
N GLN A 61 7.60 -1.22 -16.89
CA GLN A 61 6.75 -1.10 -18.09
C GLN A 61 6.81 0.29 -18.71
N ALA A 62 6.80 1.35 -17.89
CA ALA A 62 6.94 2.71 -18.37
C ALA A 62 8.28 2.94 -19.10
N LEU A 63 9.38 2.35 -18.62
CA LEU A 63 10.69 2.40 -19.29
C LEU A 63 10.68 1.69 -20.65
N GLN A 64 9.85 0.67 -20.81
CA GLN A 64 9.67 -0.06 -22.07
C GLN A 64 8.68 0.62 -23.03
N LYS A 65 8.06 1.75 -22.62
CA LYS A 65 6.95 2.43 -23.31
C LYS A 65 5.71 1.56 -23.49
N ASP A 66 5.58 0.52 -22.69
CA ASP A 66 4.41 -0.35 -22.66
C ASP A 66 3.36 0.20 -21.70
N ALA A 67 2.11 -0.24 -21.88
CA ALA A 67 1.05 0.07 -20.93
C ALA A 67 1.41 -0.49 -19.55
N GLY A 68 1.08 0.25 -18.47
CA GLY A 68 1.29 -0.14 -17.07
C GLY A 68 0.40 -1.29 -16.59
N VAL A 69 0.05 -2.22 -17.49
CA VAL A 69 -0.81 -3.37 -17.27
C VAL A 69 0.05 -4.62 -17.44
N VAL A 70 0.16 -5.41 -16.38
CA VAL A 70 0.82 -6.73 -16.40
C VAL A 70 -0.20 -7.84 -16.62
N SER A 71 0.26 -9.03 -17.03
CA SER A 71 -0.60 -10.21 -17.09
C SER A 71 -1.28 -10.47 -15.75
N GLY A 72 -2.54 -10.90 -15.78
CA GLY A 72 -3.30 -11.29 -14.60
C GLY A 72 -2.66 -12.45 -13.81
N ASP A 73 -1.76 -13.23 -14.39
CA ASP A 73 -1.05 -14.27 -13.64
C ASP A 73 0.07 -13.69 -12.77
N GLN A 74 0.58 -12.51 -13.13
CA GLN A 74 1.59 -11.81 -12.35
C GLN A 74 0.93 -11.24 -11.10
N PHE A 75 1.57 -11.42 -9.94
CA PHE A 75 1.12 -10.93 -8.64
C PHE A 75 -0.18 -11.55 -8.08
N ALA A 76 -0.51 -12.79 -8.47
CA ALA A 76 -1.73 -13.44 -7.99
C ALA A 76 -1.75 -13.67 -6.47
N ALA A 77 -0.60 -13.95 -5.85
CA ALA A 77 -0.51 -14.14 -4.41
C ALA A 77 -0.67 -12.82 -3.66
N GLU A 78 0.02 -11.79 -4.11
CA GLU A 78 0.00 -10.44 -3.57
C GLU A 78 -1.40 -9.85 -3.63
N ARG A 79 -2.13 -10.04 -4.75
CA ARG A 79 -3.53 -9.62 -4.83
C ARG A 79 -4.43 -10.34 -3.84
N ARG A 80 -4.25 -11.65 -3.63
CA ARG A 80 -5.04 -12.38 -2.62
C ARG A 80 -4.81 -11.81 -1.24
N GLU A 81 -3.57 -11.50 -0.89
CA GLU A 81 -3.25 -10.90 0.40
C GLU A 81 -3.78 -9.49 0.55
N VAL A 82 -3.67 -8.64 -0.48
CA VAL A 82 -4.27 -7.29 -0.45
C VAL A 82 -5.79 -7.39 -0.27
N MET A 83 -6.45 -8.32 -0.95
CA MET A 83 -7.90 -8.56 -0.80
C MET A 83 -8.29 -9.17 0.54
N ARG A 84 -7.37 -9.85 1.25
CA ARG A 84 -7.61 -10.36 2.61
C ARG A 84 -7.60 -9.22 3.64
N ILE A 85 -6.78 -8.19 3.41
CA ILE A 85 -6.64 -7.04 4.33
C ILE A 85 -7.70 -5.97 4.03
N TRP A 86 -8.14 -5.86 2.77
CA TRP A 86 -9.24 -4.99 2.36
C TRP A 86 -10.58 -5.36 3.00
#